data_AF-A0A520JTR2-F1
#
_entry.id   AF-A0A520JTR2-F1
#
_cell.length_a   1.000
_cell.length_b   1.000
_cell.length_c   1.000
_cell.angle_alpha   90.00
_cell.angle_beta   90.00
_cell.angle_gamma   90.00
#
_symmetry.space_group_name_H-M   'P 1'
#
loop_
_entity.id
_entity.type
_entity.pdbx_description
1 polymer ?
#
loop_
_entity_poly.entity_id
_entity_poly.type
_entity_poly.pdbx_seq_one_letter_code
_entity_poly.pdbx_strand_id
1 'polypeptide(L)'
;MFEIPDKKQLIDIAVTKHRNLVDQYTSECEDMKVSETLLTGQMHREKEELEARSNRKEVLEEKRKLLCYQAEKMLQQLFDILLTTENTRDSHLKQIHKTLIQKGIELGKTKNLQGERALVDEIKNVLETIPQNNDVNKIIALINKKFEGVVTSQTELQTISNIKEQKTVNKTQIKDVSEKILWLNERVNEHERALSHWGGSYNE
;
A
#
# COMPACT_ATOMS: atom_id res chain seq x y z
N MET A 1 -9.77 -39.05 58.37
CA MET A 1 -9.18 -40.34 57.95
C MET A 1 -9.23 -40.32 56.44
N PHE A 2 -8.11 -40.15 55.75
CA PHE A 2 -8.10 -40.21 54.29
C PHE A 2 -7.99 -41.70 53.92
N GLU A 3 -9.07 -42.28 53.41
CA GLU A 3 -9.01 -43.60 52.77
C GLU A 3 -8.12 -43.49 51.53
N ILE A 4 -7.10 -44.35 51.45
CA ILE A 4 -6.27 -44.47 50.26
C ILE A 4 -7.17 -45.07 49.17
N PRO A 5 -7.36 -44.40 48.01
CA PRO A 5 -8.24 -44.90 46.98
C PRO A 5 -7.76 -46.26 46.46
N ASP A 6 -8.71 -47.16 46.20
CA ASP A 6 -8.41 -48.46 45.60
C ASP A 6 -7.84 -48.28 44.17
N LYS A 7 -7.09 -49.26 43.68
CA LYS A 7 -6.42 -49.23 42.37
C LYS A 7 -7.38 -48.83 41.24
N LYS A 8 -8.61 -49.35 41.27
CA LYS A 8 -9.64 -49.01 40.28
C LYS A 8 -10.05 -47.53 40.33
N GLN A 9 -10.23 -46.99 41.53
CA GLN A 9 -10.54 -45.57 41.74
C GLN A 9 -9.39 -44.65 41.30
N LEU A 10 -8.14 -45.07 41.52
CA LEU A 10 -6.97 -44.32 41.04
C LEU A 10 -6.90 -44.27 39.51
N ILE A 11 -7.20 -45.38 38.84
CA ILE A 11 -7.23 -45.43 37.37
C ILE A 11 -8.39 -44.57 36.83
N ASP A 12 -9.59 -44.64 37.42
CA ASP A 12 -10.73 -43.80 37.02
C ASP A 12 -10.40 -42.30 37.17
N ILE A 13 -9.72 -41.91 38.25
CA ILE A 13 -9.26 -40.53 38.46
C ILE A 13 -8.24 -40.13 37.40
N ALA A 14 -7.28 -41.00 37.07
CA ALA A 14 -6.27 -40.72 36.03
C ALA A 14 -6.90 -40.56 34.64
N VAL A 15 -7.81 -41.46 34.26
CA VAL A 15 -8.56 -41.40 33.00
C VAL A 15 -9.39 -40.12 32.92
N THR A 16 -10.11 -39.77 33.99
CA THR A 16 -10.91 -38.54 34.04
C THR A 16 -10.04 -37.29 33.88
N LYS A 17 -8.89 -37.24 34.55
CA LYS A 17 -7.94 -36.12 34.43
C LYS A 17 -7.40 -35.97 33.01
N HIS A 18 -6.95 -37.08 32.40
CA HIS A 18 -6.43 -37.02 31.04
C HIS A 18 -7.51 -36.63 30.02
N ARG A 19 -8.75 -37.10 30.18
CA ARG A 19 -9.87 -36.67 29.33
C ARG A 19 -10.13 -35.17 29.45
N ASN A 20 -10.21 -34.65 30.67
CA ASN A 20 -10.42 -33.21 30.88
C ASN A 20 -9.29 -32.36 30.27
N LEU A 21 -8.03 -32.82 30.34
CA LEU A 21 -6.90 -32.14 29.72
C LEU A 21 -6.95 -32.18 28.18
N VAL A 22 -7.36 -33.31 27.59
CA VAL A 22 -7.61 -33.41 26.15
C VAL A 22 -8.68 -32.42 25.72
N ASP A 23 -9.83 -32.38 26.40
CA ASP A 23 -10.93 -31.48 26.07
C ASP A 23 -10.50 -30.01 26.18
N GLN A 24 -9.77 -29.66 27.24
CA GLN A 24 -9.27 -28.31 27.47
C GLN A 24 -8.26 -27.87 26.39
N TYR A 25 -7.24 -28.69 26.10
CA TYR A 25 -6.23 -28.33 25.10
C TYR A 25 -6.78 -28.35 23.68
N THR A 26 -7.75 -29.22 23.39
CA THR A 26 -8.44 -29.23 22.09
C THR A 26 -9.23 -27.95 21.87
N SER A 27 -10.01 -27.51 22.87
CA SER A 27 -10.73 -26.24 22.82
C SER A 27 -9.78 -25.05 22.64
N GLU A 28 -8.68 -25.00 23.39
CA GLU A 28 -7.68 -23.93 23.25
C GLU A 28 -7.01 -23.94 21.87
N CYS A 29 -6.77 -25.12 21.30
CA CYS A 29 -6.19 -25.28 19.97
C CYS A 29 -7.14 -24.76 18.88
N GLU A 30 -8.45 -25.02 19.00
CA GLU A 30 -9.47 -24.51 18.08
C GLU A 30 -9.54 -22.98 18.11
N ASP A 31 -9.57 -22.37 19.29
CA ASP A 31 -9.56 -20.91 19.46
C ASP A 31 -8.30 -20.28 18.82
N MET A 32 -7.14 -20.92 19.02
CA MET A 32 -5.88 -20.45 18.44
C MET A 32 -5.87 -20.55 16.91
N LYS A 33 -6.43 -21.62 16.32
CA LYS A 33 -6.56 -21.76 14.86
C LYS A 33 -7.45 -20.68 14.25
N VAL A 34 -8.54 -20.30 14.93
CA VAL A 34 -9.39 -19.18 14.51
C VAL A 34 -8.60 -17.87 14.52
N SER A 35 -7.82 -17.63 15.59
CA SER A 35 -6.96 -16.46 15.69
C SER A 35 -5.87 -16.43 14.61
N GLU A 36 -5.21 -17.56 14.34
CA GLU A 36 -4.20 -17.70 13.29
C GLU A 36 -4.78 -17.35 11.91
N THR A 37 -5.98 -17.87 11.61
CA THR A 37 -6.68 -17.61 10.35
C THR A 37 -7.01 -16.12 10.20
N LEU A 38 -7.49 -15.49 11.28
CA LEU A 38 -7.80 -14.05 11.30
C LEU A 38 -6.54 -13.20 11.05
N LEU A 39 -5.46 -13.48 11.78
CA LEU A 39 -4.18 -12.77 11.65
C LEU A 39 -3.57 -12.95 10.26
N THR A 40 -3.59 -14.17 9.73
CA THR A 40 -3.10 -14.46 8.38
C THR A 40 -3.93 -13.73 7.32
N GLY A 41 -5.26 -13.71 7.47
CA GLY A 41 -6.15 -12.98 6.57
C GLY A 41 -6.00 -11.46 6.66
N GLN A 42 -5.68 -10.90 7.84
CA GLN A 42 -5.32 -9.49 7.99
C GLN A 42 -3.98 -9.19 7.31
N MET A 43 -2.96 -10.00 7.55
CA MET A 43 -1.64 -9.85 6.92
C MET A 43 -1.74 -9.90 5.39
N HIS A 44 -2.57 -10.80 4.84
CA HIS A 44 -2.75 -10.90 3.39
C HIS A 44 -3.40 -9.63 2.83
N ARG A 45 -4.48 -9.15 3.44
CA ARG A 45 -5.16 -7.91 3.05
C ARG A 45 -4.25 -6.69 3.11
N GLU A 46 -3.46 -6.57 4.17
CA GLU A 46 -2.47 -5.49 4.30
C GLU A 46 -1.40 -5.56 3.20
N LYS A 47 -0.93 -6.76 2.87
CA LYS A 47 0.03 -6.96 1.77
C LYS A 47 -0.57 -6.54 0.43
N GLU A 48 -1.79 -6.96 0.13
CA GLU A 48 -2.51 -6.58 -1.09
C GLU A 48 -2.73 -5.07 -1.16
N GLU A 49 -3.11 -4.44 -0.04
CA GLU A 49 -3.30 -2.99 0.04
C GLU A 49 -1.98 -2.23 -0.17
N LEU A 50 -0.88 -2.71 0.43
CA LEU A 50 0.45 -2.14 0.24
C LEU A 50 0.90 -2.25 -1.23
N GLU A 51 0.70 -3.41 -1.85
CA GLU A 51 1.02 -3.65 -3.26
C GLU A 51 0.18 -2.75 -4.18
N ALA A 52 -1.13 -2.66 -3.94
CA ALA A 52 -2.03 -1.78 -4.68
C ALA A 52 -1.62 -0.30 -4.57
N ARG A 53 -1.22 0.16 -3.37
CA ARG A 53 -0.70 1.51 -3.16
C ARG A 53 0.64 1.74 -3.87
N SER A 54 1.55 0.77 -3.84
CA SER A 54 2.83 0.83 -4.55
C SER A 54 2.60 0.96 -6.06
N ASN A 55 1.78 0.08 -6.63
CA ASN A 55 1.42 0.10 -8.04
C ASN A 55 0.75 1.43 -8.43
N ARG A 56 -0.16 1.94 -7.59
CA ARG A 56 -0.81 3.23 -7.82
C ARG A 56 0.20 4.39 -7.82
N LYS A 57 1.19 4.36 -6.91
CA LYS A 57 2.25 5.36 -6.84
C LYS A 57 3.08 5.37 -8.13
N GLU A 58 3.52 4.20 -8.61
CA GLU A 58 4.28 4.09 -9.86
C GLU A 58 3.49 4.63 -11.06
N VAL A 59 2.21 4.26 -11.18
CA VAL A 59 1.33 4.76 -12.24
C VAL A 59 1.20 6.28 -12.21
N LEU A 60 1.06 6.87 -11.02
CA LEU A 60 0.95 8.32 -10.87
C LEU A 60 2.27 9.05 -11.16
N GLU A 61 3.42 8.48 -10.77
CA GLU A 61 4.72 9.03 -11.11
C GLU A 61 4.97 9.04 -12.62
N GLU A 62 4.60 7.95 -13.30
CA GLU A 62 4.74 7.86 -14.75
C GLU A 62 3.75 8.78 -15.48
N LYS A 63 2.49 8.82 -15.02
CA LYS A 63 1.50 9.77 -15.53
C LYS A 63 1.98 11.21 -15.40
N ARG A 64 2.59 11.56 -14.26
CA ARG A 64 3.14 12.91 -14.02
C ARG A 64 4.25 13.23 -15.03
N LYS A 65 5.23 12.34 -15.22
CA LYS A 65 6.30 12.53 -16.22
C LYS A 65 5.74 12.68 -17.64
N LEU A 66 4.79 11.83 -18.02
CA LEU A 66 4.17 11.88 -19.34
C LEU A 66 3.44 13.19 -19.59
N LEU A 67 2.72 13.71 -18.58
CA LEU A 67 2.02 14.98 -18.69
C LEU A 67 2.99 16.17 -18.86
N CYS A 68 4.10 16.19 -18.12
CA CYS A 68 5.16 17.18 -18.32
C CYS A 68 5.72 17.12 -19.74
N TYR A 69 6.09 15.92 -20.21
CA TYR A 69 6.61 15.72 -21.56
C TYR A 69 5.62 16.17 -22.65
N GLN A 70 4.34 15.83 -22.50
CA GLN A 70 3.30 16.25 -23.44
C GLN A 70 3.15 17.77 -23.45
N ALA A 71 3.14 18.42 -22.28
CA ALA A 71 3.08 19.87 -22.19
C ALA A 71 4.29 20.55 -22.86
N GLU A 72 5.50 20.04 -22.63
CA GLU A 72 6.74 20.51 -23.27
C GLU A 72 6.70 20.37 -24.79
N LYS A 73 6.20 19.23 -25.31
CA LYS A 73 6.05 19.03 -26.75
C LYS A 73 5.03 19.97 -27.37
N MET A 74 3.91 20.21 -26.69
CA MET A 74 2.89 21.15 -27.17
C MET A 74 3.38 22.60 -27.12
N LEU A 75 4.17 22.97 -26.10
CA LEU A 75 4.87 24.25 -26.04
C LEU A 75 5.81 24.41 -27.23
N GLN A 76 6.62 23.40 -27.54
CA GLN A 76 7.51 23.46 -28.70
C GLN A 76 6.74 23.66 -30.00
N GLN A 77 5.67 22.89 -30.22
CA GLN A 77 4.81 23.03 -31.41
C GLN A 77 4.16 24.42 -31.51
N LEU A 78 3.71 24.98 -30.39
CA LEU A 78 3.16 26.33 -30.35
C LEU A 78 4.17 27.36 -30.85
N PHE A 79 5.41 27.29 -30.35
CA PHE A 79 6.46 28.22 -30.75
C PHE A 79 6.99 27.97 -32.16
N ASP A 80 7.00 26.71 -32.63
CA ASP A 80 7.33 26.40 -34.02
C ASP A 80 6.33 27.10 -34.98
N ILE A 81 5.04 27.12 -34.64
CA ILE A 81 4.01 27.83 -35.42
C ILE A 81 4.20 29.35 -35.31
N LEU A 82 4.33 29.89 -34.10
CA LEU A 82 4.44 31.34 -33.90
C LEU A 82 5.69 31.93 -34.57
N LEU A 83 6.83 31.24 -34.48
CA LEU A 83 8.10 31.72 -35.02
C LEU A 83 8.26 31.49 -36.53
N THR A 84 7.43 30.64 -37.16
CA THR A 84 7.41 30.46 -38.62
C THR A 84 6.46 31.41 -39.33
N THR A 85 5.40 31.86 -38.66
CA THR A 85 4.35 32.71 -39.25
C THR A 85 4.73 34.18 -39.27
N GLU A 86 5.50 34.66 -38.29
CA GLU A 86 6.05 36.01 -38.28
C GLU A 86 7.43 36.04 -38.94
N ASN A 87 7.52 36.67 -40.12
CA ASN A 87 8.78 37.04 -40.74
C ASN A 87 9.59 37.90 -39.75
N THR A 88 10.50 37.25 -39.03
CA THR A 88 11.66 37.80 -38.31
C THR A 88 11.40 38.74 -37.11
N ARG A 89 11.82 38.24 -35.93
CA ARG A 89 12.35 39.01 -34.77
C ARG A 89 11.38 39.61 -33.76
N ASP A 90 10.37 38.88 -33.30
CA ASP A 90 9.88 39.20 -31.95
C ASP A 90 10.84 38.62 -30.90
N SER A 91 11.78 39.44 -30.44
CA SER A 91 12.69 39.08 -29.33
C SER A 91 11.89 38.71 -28.08
N HIS A 92 10.68 39.25 -27.95
CA HIS A 92 9.76 38.96 -26.87
C HIS A 92 9.28 37.51 -26.91
N LEU A 93 8.80 37.01 -28.05
CA LEU A 93 8.35 35.61 -28.19
C LEU A 93 9.47 34.61 -27.93
N LYS A 94 10.69 34.90 -28.39
CA LYS A 94 11.86 34.06 -28.08
C LYS A 94 12.20 34.05 -26.59
N GLN A 95 12.04 35.19 -25.91
CA GLN A 95 12.24 35.29 -24.47
C GLN A 95 11.15 34.53 -23.70
N ILE A 96 9.89 34.64 -24.11
CA ILE A 96 8.78 33.85 -23.54
C ILE A 96 9.05 32.37 -23.70
N HIS A 97 9.44 31.91 -24.90
CA HIS A 97 9.77 30.50 -25.16
C HIS A 97 10.86 29.99 -24.23
N LYS A 98 11.96 30.74 -24.09
CA LYS A 98 13.07 30.39 -23.19
C LYS A 98 12.62 30.32 -21.74
N THR A 99 11.81 31.28 -21.27
CA THR A 99 11.25 31.27 -19.92
C THR A 99 10.37 30.05 -19.68
N LEU A 100 9.49 29.71 -20.64
CA LEU A 100 8.59 28.55 -20.53
C LEU A 100 9.35 27.22 -20.52
N ILE A 101 10.38 27.07 -21.36
CA ILE A 101 11.26 25.89 -21.33
C ILE A 101 11.93 25.76 -19.96
N GLN A 102 12.50 26.85 -19.45
CA GLN A 102 13.19 26.83 -18.16
C GLN A 102 12.23 26.45 -17.01
N LYS A 103 11.04 27.04 -16.98
CA LYS A 103 10.01 26.71 -15.99
C LYS A 103 9.49 25.27 -16.14
N GLY A 104 9.37 24.75 -17.37
CA GLY A 104 9.04 23.34 -17.61
C GLY A 104 10.09 22.38 -17.04
N ILE A 105 11.37 22.67 -17.26
CA ILE A 105 12.49 21.89 -16.70
C ILE A 105 12.47 21.95 -15.16
N GLU A 106 12.21 23.11 -14.57
CA GLU A 106 12.07 23.28 -13.12
C GLU A 106 10.87 22.51 -12.56
N LEU A 107 9.74 22.53 -13.27
CA LEU A 107 8.55 21.77 -12.90
C LEU A 107 8.83 20.25 -12.89
N GLY A 108 9.50 19.74 -13.92
CA GLY A 108 9.89 18.33 -14.00
C GLY A 108 10.76 17.87 -12.83
N LYS A 109 11.62 18.76 -12.30
CA LYS A 109 12.52 18.50 -11.16
C LYS A 109 11.86 18.70 -9.80
N THR A 110 10.83 19.54 -9.73
CA THR A 110 10.14 19.87 -8.49
C THR A 110 9.36 18.67 -7.98
N LYS A 111 9.51 18.30 -6.70
CA LYS A 111 8.82 17.15 -6.08
C LYS A 111 7.86 17.55 -4.95
N ASN A 112 7.75 18.85 -4.65
CA ASN A 112 6.88 19.35 -3.61
C ASN A 112 5.65 20.01 -4.26
N LEU A 113 4.46 19.72 -3.72
CA LEU A 113 3.19 20.14 -4.32
C LEU A 113 3.04 21.67 -4.39
N GLN A 114 3.53 22.38 -3.36
CA GLN A 114 3.39 23.83 -3.29
C GLN A 114 4.20 24.54 -4.39
N GLY A 115 5.47 24.15 -4.55
CA GLY A 115 6.34 24.65 -5.61
C GLY A 115 5.86 24.24 -6.99
N GLU A 116 5.29 23.03 -7.14
CA GLU A 116 4.71 22.59 -8.41
C GLU A 116 3.51 23.46 -8.80
N ARG A 117 2.61 23.79 -7.86
CA ARG A 117 1.50 24.71 -8.09
C ARG A 117 1.98 26.10 -8.48
N ALA A 118 2.93 26.65 -7.73
CA ALA A 118 3.49 27.97 -8.02
C ALA A 118 4.10 28.05 -9.43
N LEU A 119 4.86 27.03 -9.83
CA LEU A 119 5.44 26.96 -11.18
C LEU A 119 4.36 26.84 -12.26
N VAL A 120 3.31 26.05 -12.05
CA VAL A 120 2.19 25.95 -13.00
C VAL A 120 1.46 27.28 -13.14
N ASP A 121 1.22 28.00 -12.04
CA ASP A 121 0.57 29.31 -12.07
C ASP A 121 1.46 30.35 -12.79
N GLU A 122 2.77 30.32 -12.54
CA GLU A 122 3.72 31.15 -13.29
C GLU A 122 3.76 30.83 -14.78
N ILE A 123 3.70 29.55 -15.15
CA ILE A 123 3.63 29.13 -16.56
C ILE A 123 2.34 29.64 -17.20
N LYS A 124 1.19 29.51 -16.51
CA LYS A 124 -0.09 30.04 -16.99
C LYS A 124 -0.03 31.54 -17.25
N ASN A 125 0.50 32.30 -16.29
CA ASN A 125 0.65 33.75 -16.42
C ASN A 125 1.54 34.13 -17.63
N VAL A 126 2.60 33.36 -17.91
CA VAL A 126 3.47 33.60 -19.08
C VAL A 126 2.77 33.19 -20.39
N LEU A 127 1.93 32.16 -20.39
CA LEU A 127 1.15 31.76 -21.57
C LEU A 127 0.09 32.81 -21.94
N GLU A 128 -0.47 33.52 -20.96
CA GLU A 128 -1.45 34.58 -21.19
C GLU A 128 -0.85 35.79 -21.94
N THR A 129 0.47 36.00 -21.87
CA THR A 129 1.13 37.11 -22.58
C THR A 129 1.36 36.82 -24.07
N ILE A 130 1.10 35.59 -24.52
CA ILE A 130 1.24 35.21 -25.94
C ILE A 130 0.08 35.85 -26.74
N PRO A 131 0.34 36.41 -27.94
CA PRO A 131 -0.71 36.91 -28.81
C PRO A 131 -1.78 35.84 -29.10
N GLN A 132 -3.02 36.13 -28.73
CA GLN A 132 -4.09 35.15 -28.78
C GLN A 132 -4.80 35.15 -30.13
N ASN A 133 -4.89 33.98 -30.75
CA ASN A 133 -5.81 33.69 -31.84
C ASN A 133 -6.57 32.38 -31.51
N ASN A 134 -7.59 32.04 -32.29
CA ASN A 134 -8.44 30.87 -32.00
C ASN A 134 -7.67 29.55 -31.90
N ASP A 135 -6.59 29.36 -32.65
CA ASP A 135 -5.83 28.11 -32.63
C ASP A 135 -4.75 28.10 -31.54
N VAL A 136 -4.10 29.24 -31.30
CA VAL A 136 -3.19 29.46 -30.17
C VAL A 136 -3.92 29.26 -28.84
N ASN A 137 -5.13 29.84 -28.69
CA ASN A 137 -5.95 29.67 -27.50
C ASN A 137 -6.28 28.20 -27.21
N LYS A 138 -6.60 27.41 -28.25
CA LYS A 138 -6.88 25.97 -28.08
C LYS A 138 -5.63 25.22 -27.61
N ILE A 139 -4.46 25.51 -28.20
CA ILE A 139 -3.20 24.86 -27.81
C ILE A 139 -2.84 25.23 -26.37
N ILE A 140 -2.94 26.52 -26.00
CA ILE A 140 -2.70 27.00 -24.63
C ILE A 140 -3.65 26.33 -23.63
N ALA A 141 -4.94 26.22 -23.93
CA ALA A 141 -5.90 25.55 -23.08
C ALA A 141 -5.54 24.06 -22.86
N LEU A 142 -5.08 23.37 -23.90
CA LEU A 142 -4.61 21.99 -23.79
C LEU A 142 -3.34 21.89 -22.95
N ILE A 143 -2.37 22.79 -23.12
CA ILE A 143 -1.16 22.87 -22.30
C ILE A 143 -1.51 23.06 -20.82
N ASN A 144 -2.38 24.03 -20.52
CA ASN A 144 -2.85 24.30 -19.16
C ASN A 144 -3.49 23.07 -18.52
N LYS A 145 -4.33 22.35 -19.28
CA LYS A 145 -4.93 21.09 -18.82
C LYS A 145 -3.89 20.01 -18.51
N LYS A 146 -2.77 19.96 -19.24
CA LYS A 146 -1.66 19.02 -18.94
C LYS A 146 -0.97 19.40 -17.63
N PHE A 147 -0.66 20.67 -17.42
CA PHE A 147 -0.06 21.16 -16.19
C PHE A 147 -0.97 21.00 -14.96
N GLU A 148 -2.29 21.19 -15.11
CA GLU A 148 -3.25 20.87 -14.05
C GLU A 148 -3.28 19.38 -13.73
N GLY A 149 -3.14 18.53 -14.75
CA GLY A 149 -3.00 17.09 -14.57
C GLY A 149 -1.73 16.70 -13.80
N VAL A 150 -0.64 17.44 -13.97
CA VAL A 150 0.62 17.28 -13.21
C VAL A 150 0.36 17.53 -11.73
N VAL A 151 -0.22 18.69 -11.39
CA VAL A 151 -0.59 19.05 -10.01
C VAL A 151 -1.56 18.06 -9.39
N THR A 152 -2.54 17.59 -10.16
CA THR A 152 -3.51 16.59 -9.68
C THR A 152 -2.80 15.27 -9.35
N SER A 153 -1.93 14.79 -10.24
CA SER A 153 -1.17 13.56 -10.02
C SER A 153 -0.24 13.68 -8.80
N GLN A 154 0.39 14.85 -8.61
CA GLN A 154 1.22 15.13 -7.45
C GLN A 154 0.43 15.22 -6.14
N THR A 155 -0.79 15.77 -6.19
CA THR A 155 -1.70 15.82 -5.03
C THR A 155 -2.09 14.40 -4.59
N GLU A 156 -2.40 13.52 -5.54
CA GLU A 156 -2.68 12.11 -5.27
C GLU A 156 -1.45 11.38 -4.71
N LEU A 157 -0.25 11.60 -5.27
CA LEU A 157 1.00 11.03 -4.77
C LEU A 157 1.30 11.42 -3.32
N GLN A 158 1.08 12.68 -2.97
CA GLN A 158 1.25 13.15 -1.60
C GLN A 158 0.23 12.52 -0.65
N THR A 159 -1.02 12.35 -1.12
CA THR A 159 -2.07 11.68 -0.34
C THR A 159 -1.69 10.24 -0.02
N ILE A 160 -1.21 9.48 -1.02
CA ILE A 160 -0.75 8.10 -0.84
C ILE A 160 0.46 8.03 0.10
N SER A 161 1.38 8.98 0.00
CA SER A 161 2.59 9.03 0.85
C SER A 161 2.30 9.40 2.31
N ASN A 162 1.21 10.15 2.56
CA ASN A 162 0.79 10.56 3.90
C ASN A 162 -0.03 9.49 4.64
N ILE A 163 -0.50 8.45 3.95
CA ILE A 163 -1.10 7.29 4.61
C ILE A 163 0.03 6.65 5.41
N LYS A 164 -0.03 6.78 6.74
CA LYS A 164 0.91 6.13 7.66
C LYS A 164 1.07 4.69 7.21
N GLU A 165 2.32 4.21 7.14
CA GLU A 165 2.60 2.79 7.01
C GLU A 165 1.71 2.08 8.03
N GLN A 166 0.68 1.36 7.54
CA GLN A 166 -0.12 0.51 8.42
C GLN A 166 0.88 -0.38 9.13
N LYS A 167 0.75 -0.46 10.47
CA LYS A 167 1.55 -1.39 11.26
C LYS A 167 1.38 -2.74 10.60
N THR A 168 2.44 -3.21 9.95
CA THR A 168 2.45 -4.56 9.38
C THR A 168 2.07 -5.50 10.50
N VAL A 169 1.01 -6.30 10.29
CA VAL A 169 0.69 -7.43 11.17
C VAL A 169 2.01 -8.13 11.46
N ASN A 170 2.37 -8.15 12.73
CA ASN A 170 3.70 -8.54 13.13
C ASN A 170 3.85 -10.03 12.82
N LYS A 171 4.70 -10.38 11.86
CA LYS A 171 4.97 -11.78 11.48
C LYS A 171 5.33 -12.64 12.70
N THR A 172 5.89 -12.02 13.73
CA THR A 172 6.16 -12.65 15.02
C THR A 172 4.88 -13.14 15.71
N GLN A 173 3.77 -12.39 15.67
CA GLN A 173 2.51 -12.82 16.29
C GLN A 173 1.91 -14.05 15.62
N ILE A 174 1.95 -14.13 14.29
CA ILE A 174 1.49 -15.34 13.57
C ILE A 174 2.36 -16.53 13.96
N LYS A 175 3.69 -16.34 13.96
CA LYS A 175 4.64 -17.39 14.35
C LYS A 175 4.40 -17.88 15.78
N ASP A 176 4.21 -16.98 16.73
CA ASP A 176 3.95 -17.32 18.15
C ASP A 176 2.67 -18.14 18.30
N VAL A 177 1.61 -17.78 17.55
CA VAL A 177 0.35 -18.54 17.53
C VAL A 177 0.54 -19.92 16.90
N SER A 178 1.25 -20.03 15.78
CA SER A 178 1.54 -21.32 15.14
C SER A 178 2.36 -22.25 16.05
N GLU A 179 3.37 -21.72 16.74
CA GLU A 179 4.17 -22.48 17.70
C GLU A 179 3.31 -22.96 18.89
N LYS A 180 2.40 -22.12 19.37
CA LYS A 180 1.46 -22.51 20.43
C LYS A 180 0.48 -23.60 19.98
N ILE A 181 -0.03 -23.53 18.75
CA ILE A 181 -0.90 -24.58 18.18
C ILE A 181 -0.14 -25.92 18.11
N LEU A 182 1.11 -25.91 17.66
CA LEU A 182 1.94 -27.12 17.63
C LEU A 182 2.11 -27.72 19.03
N TRP A 183 2.46 -26.88 20.01
CA TRP A 183 2.61 -27.32 21.40
C TRP A 183 1.32 -27.91 21.99
N LEU A 184 0.15 -27.30 21.71
CA LEU A 184 -1.14 -27.82 22.15
C LEU A 184 -1.47 -29.18 21.53
N ASN A 185 -1.19 -29.36 20.24
CA ASN A 185 -1.40 -30.64 19.57
C ASN A 185 -0.48 -31.73 20.13
N GLU A 186 0.79 -31.42 20.45
CA GLU A 186 1.68 -32.36 21.13
C GLU A 186 1.12 -32.80 22.48
N ARG A 187 0.57 -31.87 23.27
CA ARG A 187 -0.04 -32.16 24.57
C ARG A 187 -1.30 -33.01 24.47
N VAL A 188 -2.17 -32.74 23.50
CA VAL A 188 -3.33 -33.57 23.21
C VAL A 188 -2.88 -35.00 22.90
N ASN A 189 -1.92 -35.16 21.98
CA ASN A 189 -1.38 -36.48 21.62
C ASN A 189 -0.77 -37.23 22.82
N GLU A 190 -0.04 -36.54 23.70
CA GLU A 190 0.51 -37.13 24.92
C GLU A 190 -0.59 -37.67 25.84
N HIS A 191 -1.66 -36.90 26.05
CA HIS A 191 -2.77 -37.30 26.90
C HIS A 191 -3.66 -38.38 26.26
N GLU A 192 -3.84 -38.38 24.95
CA GLU A 192 -4.52 -39.48 24.23
C GLU A 192 -3.73 -40.80 24.32
N ARG A 193 -2.40 -40.74 24.23
CA ARG A 193 -1.52 -41.90 24.47
C ARG A 193 -1.64 -42.40 25.91
N ALA A 194 -1.67 -41.49 26.89
CA ALA A 194 -1.88 -41.84 28.28
C ALA A 194 -3.28 -42.47 28.50
N LEU A 195 -4.34 -41.92 27.91
CA LEU A 195 -5.69 -42.49 27.96
C LEU A 195 -5.73 -43.89 27.35
N SER A 196 -5.02 -44.12 26.26
CA SER A 196 -4.93 -45.45 25.62
C SER A 196 -4.20 -46.45 26.52
N HIS A 197 -3.14 -46.02 27.21
CA HIS A 197 -2.40 -46.84 28.17
C HIS A 197 -3.27 -47.21 29.39
N TRP A 198 -3.87 -46.22 30.05
CA TRP A 198 -4.70 -46.42 31.24
C TRP A 198 -6.02 -47.12 30.94
N GLY A 199 -6.62 -46.87 29.77
CA GLY A 199 -7.83 -47.55 29.29
C GLY A 199 -7.57 -48.99 28.85
N GLY A 200 -6.38 -49.29 28.32
CA GLY A 200 -5.94 -50.66 28.02
C GLY A 200 -5.69 -51.48 29.29
N SER A 201 -5.07 -50.89 30.31
CA SER A 201 -4.87 -51.50 31.63
C SER A 201 -6.15 -51.71 32.46
N TYR A 202 -7.31 -51.27 31.95
CA TYR A 202 -8.63 -51.48 32.58
C TYR A 202 -9.32 -52.78 32.11
N ASN A 203 -8.86 -53.35 30.98
CA ASN A 203 -9.43 -54.52 30.33
C ASN A 203 -8.60 -55.82 30.52
N GLU A 204 -7.51 -55.76 31.29
CA GLU A 204 -6.71 -56.89 31.79
C GLU A 204 -6.93 -57.08 33.30
#